data_AF-A0A957UB84-F1
#
_entry.id   AF-A0A957UB84-F1
#
_cell.length_a   1.000
_cell.length_b   1.000
_cell.length_c   1.000
_cell.angle_alpha   90.00
_cell.angle_beta   90.00
_cell.angle_gamma   90.00
#
_symmetry.space_group_name_H-M   'P 1'
#
loop_
_entity.id
_entity.type
_entity.pdbx_description
1 polymer ?
#
loop_
_entity_poly.entity_id
_entity_poly.type
_entity_poly.pdbx_seq_one_letter_code
_entity_poly.pdbx_strand_id
1 'polypeptide(L)'
;ADFEYEQQIGWANSELAPGIELCCLFCSSEYAYLSATILKEVANLGGECGAWAPAYVLDALGRKLERPIRNNAPKLYLRHEDKLVHRD
;
A
#
# COMPACT_ATOMS: atom_id res chain seq x y z
N ALA A 1 -0.78 17.18 -3.35
CA ALA A 1 -0.29 15.98 -2.64
C ALA A 1 -1.46 15.29 -1.93
N ASP A 2 -1.38 13.98 -1.60
CA ASP A 2 -2.49 13.26 -0.95
C ASP A 2 -2.95 13.95 0.34
N PHE A 3 -2.01 14.50 1.13
CA PHE A 3 -2.33 15.22 2.36
C PHE A 3 -3.20 16.47 2.15
N GLU A 4 -2.95 17.27 1.11
CA GLU A 4 -3.73 18.50 0.86
C GLU A 4 -5.18 18.17 0.54
N TYR A 5 -5.39 17.07 -0.21
CA TYR A 5 -6.72 16.58 -0.54
C TYR A 5 -7.44 16.05 0.72
N GLU A 6 -6.76 15.23 1.52
CA GLU A 6 -7.31 14.71 2.78
C GLU A 6 -7.59 15.82 3.81
N GLN A 7 -6.78 16.89 3.84
CA GLN A 7 -7.01 18.05 4.71
C GLN A 7 -8.33 18.75 4.37
N GLN A 8 -8.63 18.95 3.09
CA GLN A 8 -9.89 19.55 2.65
C GLN A 8 -11.09 18.68 3.05
N ILE A 9 -10.96 17.36 2.92
CA ILE A 9 -11.98 16.40 3.38
C ILE A 9 -12.12 16.47 4.91
N GLY A 10 -11.02 16.59 5.65
CA GLY A 10 -11.03 16.74 7.09
C GLY A 10 -11.82 17.97 7.55
N TRP A 11 -11.65 19.12 6.89
CA TRP A 11 -12.43 20.33 7.18
C TRP A 11 -13.92 20.12 6.90
N ALA A 12 -14.26 19.55 5.75
CA ALA A 12 -15.66 19.25 5.43
C ALA A 12 -16.30 18.31 6.47
N ASN A 13 -15.58 17.27 6.89
CA ASN A 13 -16.07 16.32 7.89
C ASN A 13 -16.20 16.94 9.28
N SER A 14 -15.34 17.89 9.65
CA SER A 14 -15.43 18.58 10.95
C SER A 14 -16.73 19.40 11.09
N GLU A 15 -17.25 19.94 9.98
CA GLU A 15 -18.54 20.64 9.96
C GLU A 15 -19.71 19.65 9.99
N LEU A 16 -19.63 18.56 9.21
CA LEU A 16 -20.71 17.58 9.08
C LEU A 16 -20.85 16.66 10.30
N ALA A 17 -19.74 16.34 10.98
CA ALA A 17 -19.70 15.43 12.11
C ALA A 17 -18.64 15.87 13.15
N PRO A 18 -18.93 16.87 14.00
CA PRO A 18 -17.95 17.48 14.91
C PRO A 18 -17.35 16.54 15.97
N GLY A 19 -17.96 15.36 16.20
CA GLY A 19 -17.44 14.34 17.11
C GLY A 19 -16.42 13.39 16.47
N ILE A 20 -16.05 13.59 15.21
CA ILE A 20 -15.14 12.74 14.45
C ILE A 20 -13.91 13.55 14.03
N GLU A 21 -12.73 13.02 14.32
CA GLU A 21 -11.45 13.63 13.93
C GLU A 21 -10.75 12.82 12.85
N LEU A 22 -10.07 13.51 11.93
CA LEU A 22 -9.21 12.91 10.93
C LEU A 22 -7.77 12.84 11.45
N CYS A 23 -7.22 11.64 11.55
CA CYS A 23 -5.81 11.42 11.88
C CYS A 23 -5.03 10.97 10.63
N CYS A 24 -4.05 11.76 10.20
CA CYS A 24 -3.17 11.41 9.09
C CYS A 24 -1.91 10.70 9.60
N LEU A 25 -1.58 9.56 9.02
CA LEU A 25 -0.33 8.84 9.29
C LEU A 25 0.61 8.97 8.09
N PHE A 26 1.87 9.29 8.36
CA PHE A 26 2.88 9.35 7.32
C PHE A 26 3.47 7.98 7.06
N CYS A 27 3.65 7.68 5.78
CA CYS A 27 4.28 6.45 5.34
C CYS A 27 5.78 6.45 5.68
N SER A 28 6.33 5.29 6.03
CA SER A 28 7.79 5.12 6.11
C SER A 28 8.42 5.38 4.73
N SER A 29 9.62 5.94 4.71
CA SER A 29 10.33 6.31 3.48
C SER A 29 10.54 5.11 2.55
N GLU A 30 10.78 3.91 3.10
CA GLU A 30 10.92 2.66 2.33
C GLU A 30 9.67 2.27 1.53
N TYR A 31 8.49 2.77 1.88
CA TYR A 31 7.24 2.46 1.17
C TYR A 31 6.68 3.67 0.42
N ALA A 32 7.34 4.83 0.47
CA ALA A 32 6.83 6.08 -0.12
C ALA A 32 6.61 6.00 -1.64
N TYR A 33 7.27 5.06 -2.33
CA TYR A 33 7.08 4.82 -3.78
C TYR A 33 5.88 3.92 -4.10
N LEU A 34 5.34 3.20 -3.11
CA LEU A 34 4.36 2.16 -3.34
C LEU A 34 2.94 2.74 -3.29
N SER A 35 2.20 2.57 -4.39
CA SER A 35 0.76 2.82 -4.43
C SER A 35 0.03 1.67 -5.11
N ALA A 36 -1.27 1.53 -4.83
CA ALA A 36 -2.09 0.53 -5.51
C ALA A 36 -2.12 0.74 -7.04
N THR A 37 -2.05 2.00 -7.49
CA THR A 37 -1.97 2.35 -8.92
C THR A 37 -0.70 1.80 -9.54
N ILE A 38 0.45 2.09 -8.96
CA ILE A 38 1.76 1.62 -9.45
C ILE A 38 1.83 0.09 -9.42
N LEU A 39 1.38 -0.55 -8.33
CA LEU A 39 1.34 -2.02 -8.22
C LEU A 39 0.52 -2.65 -9.36
N LYS A 40 -0.69 -2.13 -9.60
CA LYS A 40 -1.58 -2.65 -10.66
C LYS A 40 -0.97 -2.42 -12.05
N GLU A 41 -0.33 -1.28 -12.27
CA GLU A 41 0.29 -0.95 -13.56
C GLU A 41 1.49 -1.87 -13.86
N VAL A 42 2.39 -2.04 -12.90
CA VAL A 42 3.54 -2.96 -13.03
C VAL A 42 3.05 -4.40 -13.26
N ALA A 43 2.05 -4.85 -12.49
CA ALA A 43 1.45 -6.17 -12.68
C ALA A 43 0.81 -6.33 -14.08
N ASN A 44 0.09 -5.31 -14.56
CA ASN A 44 -0.51 -5.28 -15.89
C ASN A 44 0.54 -5.38 -17.01
N LEU A 45 1.70 -4.75 -16.82
CA LEU A 45 2.80 -4.80 -17.77
C LEU A 45 3.65 -6.09 -17.66
N GLY A 46 3.32 -6.97 -16.71
CA GLY A 46 4.04 -8.24 -16.49
C GLY A 46 5.35 -8.07 -15.72
N GLY A 47 5.54 -6.93 -15.06
CA GLY A 47 6.67 -6.69 -14.18
C GLY A 47 6.62 -7.53 -12.90
N GLU A 48 7.75 -7.64 -12.23
CA GLU A 48 7.89 -8.38 -10.98
C GLU A 48 7.52 -7.50 -9.78
N CYS A 49 6.50 -7.89 -9.02
CA CYS A 49 6.00 -7.14 -7.86
C CYS A 49 5.64 -8.05 -6.66
N GLY A 50 6.16 -9.28 -6.63
CA GLY A 50 5.84 -10.28 -5.61
C GLY A 50 6.20 -9.91 -4.15
N ALA A 51 7.04 -8.89 -3.93
CA ALA A 51 7.38 -8.40 -2.60
C ALA A 51 6.54 -7.17 -2.15
N TRP A 52 5.71 -6.62 -3.04
CA TRP A 52 5.04 -5.33 -2.80
C TRP A 52 3.72 -5.45 -2.05
N ALA A 53 3.18 -6.66 -1.93
CA ALA A 53 1.94 -6.91 -1.21
C ALA A 53 1.94 -8.31 -0.59
N PRO A 54 1.08 -8.57 0.41
CA PRO A 54 0.89 -9.91 0.94
C PRO A 54 0.44 -10.92 -0.14
N ALA A 55 0.81 -12.19 0.03
CA ALA A 55 0.52 -13.25 -0.94
C ALA A 55 -0.95 -13.32 -1.37
N TYR A 56 -1.88 -13.21 -0.42
CA TYR A 56 -3.33 -13.25 -0.72
C TYR A 56 -3.79 -12.09 -1.62
N VAL A 57 -3.14 -10.93 -1.56
CA VAL A 57 -3.42 -9.78 -2.44
C VAL A 57 -2.88 -10.06 -3.84
N LEU A 58 -1.67 -10.60 -3.94
CA LEU A 58 -1.04 -10.96 -5.22
C LEU A 58 -1.82 -12.06 -5.94
N ASP A 59 -2.34 -13.04 -5.21
CA ASP A 59 -3.18 -14.11 -5.76
C ASP A 59 -4.52 -13.56 -6.27
N ALA A 60 -5.13 -12.62 -5.55
CA ALA A 60 -6.34 -11.94 -6.00
C ALA A 60 -6.08 -11.08 -7.23
N LEU A 61 -4.96 -10.35 -7.26
CA LEU A 61 -4.55 -9.56 -8.40
C LEU A 61 -4.27 -10.44 -9.62
N GLY A 62 -3.54 -11.54 -9.43
CA GLY A 62 -3.22 -12.48 -10.51
C GLY A 62 -4.48 -13.12 -11.12
N ARG A 63 -5.46 -13.50 -10.28
CA ARG A 63 -6.77 -13.96 -10.75
C ARG A 63 -7.49 -12.90 -11.59
N LYS A 64 -7.46 -11.63 -11.15
CA LYS A 64 -8.08 -10.52 -11.89
C LYS A 64 -7.39 -10.25 -13.24
N LEU A 65 -6.08 -10.47 -13.33
CA LEU A 65 -5.29 -10.25 -14.54
C LEU A 65 -5.14 -11.50 -15.41
N GLU A 66 -5.79 -12.60 -15.03
CA GLU A 66 -5.68 -13.92 -15.67
C GLU A 66 -4.22 -14.37 -15.86
N ARG A 67 -3.33 -13.97 -14.94
CA ARG A 67 -1.90 -14.33 -14.95
C ARG A 67 -1.35 -14.41 -13.53
N PRO A 68 -0.45 -15.36 -13.22
CA PRO A 68 0.22 -15.37 -11.92
C PRO A 68 1.15 -14.17 -11.77
N ILE A 69 1.17 -13.55 -10.60
CA ILE A 69 2.15 -12.50 -10.29
C ILE A 69 3.50 -13.14 -10.00
N ARG A 70 4.53 -12.70 -10.73
CA ARG A 70 5.88 -13.23 -10.58
C ARG A 70 6.47 -12.83 -9.23
N ASN A 71 7.12 -13.80 -8.58
CA ASN A 71 7.80 -13.61 -7.31
C ASN A 71 9.25 -14.08 -7.40
N ASN A 72 10.18 -13.14 -7.48
CA ASN A 72 11.62 -13.39 -7.36
C ASN A 72 12.33 -12.35 -6.47
N ALA A 73 11.54 -11.49 -5.80
CA ALA A 73 12.07 -10.42 -4.97
C ALA A 73 12.30 -10.94 -3.54
N PRO A 74 13.40 -10.54 -2.88
CA PRO A 74 13.61 -10.87 -1.48
C PRO A 74 12.44 -10.32 -0.65
N LYS A 75 11.99 -11.09 0.35
CA LYS A 75 10.94 -10.65 1.27
C LYS A 75 11.37 -9.33 1.90
N LEU A 76 10.69 -8.24 1.58
CA LEU A 76 10.93 -6.93 2.21
C LEU A 76 10.55 -6.96 3.71
N TYR A 77 9.69 -7.92 4.10
CA TYR A 77 9.24 -8.13 5.48
C TYR A 77 10.03 -9.24 6.17
N LEU A 78 10.77 -8.89 7.23
CA LEU A 78 11.17 -9.84 8.26
C LEU A 78 10.28 -9.65 9.50
N ARG A 79 9.69 -10.76 9.98
CA ARG A 79 9.12 -10.81 11.34
C ARG A 79 10.26 -11.08 12.32
N HIS A 80 10.37 -10.24 13.35
CA HIS A 80 11.00 -10.64 14.60
C HIS A 80 9.92 -10.56 15.68
N GLU A 81 9.71 -11.66 16.39
CA GLU A 81 8.91 -11.74 17.63
C GLU A 81 7.58 -10.94 17.56
N ASP A 82 6.68 -11.38 16.66
CA ASP A 82 5.33 -10.83 16.50
C ASP A 82 5.21 -9.34 16.13
N LYS A 83 6.29 -8.70 15.64
CA LYS A 83 6.23 -7.39 14.96
C LYS A 83 6.93 -7.40 13.60
N LEU A 84 6.36 -6.64 12.67
CA LEU A 84 7.00 -6.30 11.39
C LEU A 84 8.07 -5.24 11.67
N VAL A 85 9.31 -5.48 11.26
CA VAL A 85 10.43 -4.54 11.47
C VAL A 85 11.25 -4.38 10.18
N HIS A 86 11.54 -3.13 9.81
CA HIS A 86 12.41 -2.69 8.70
C HIS A 86 13.88 -2.96 9.05
N ARG A 87 14.69 -3.44 8.11
CA ARG A 87 16.14 -3.60 8.29
C ARG A 87 16.89 -2.41 7.69
N ASP A 88 17.82 -1.83 8.45
CA ASP A 88 18.69 -0.71 8.04
C ASP A 88 19.30 -0.89 6.63
#